data_AF-A0A673GNA4-F1
#
_entry.id   AF-A0A673GNA4-F1
#
_cell.length_a   1.000
_cell.length_b   1.000
_cell.length_c   1.000
_cell.angle_alpha   90.00
_cell.angle_beta   90.00
_cell.angle_gamma   90.00
#
_symmetry.space_group_name_H-M   'P 1'
#
loop_
_entity.id
_entity.type
_entity.pdbx_description
1 polymer ?
#
loop_
_entity_poly.entity_id
_entity_poly.type
_entity_poly.pdbx_seq_one_letter_code
_entity_poly.pdbx_strand_id
1 'polypeptide(L)'
;MEATKILPVLKKKLAFLSGGKDRRSGLILTIPLCTEQTSMEELSATLDYLLGIPSEKCKARGFTVIVDGRKSQWNIVKTVVLMLQNVIPAEVSLVCVVKPDEFWDKKVTHFCFWKEKDRLGFEVILVSANKLTRYIEPCQLTDEFGGSLVYDHLDWLNKRLVFEKFTKESTSLLDELTGINENEKGSQAEKDRYFVSLSPGHELLSELQQRRFNGSEGGGGGTAWSPMDDELLAQPQVMKLLDSLREQYTKYQEVCRQRSKRSQLEEIQTKVMQVVNWLEGPGTEQLRTQWGIGDSIRASQALQQKHEEIESQHSEWFAVYVELNQQIAALLSAGDEEDLMELKGLQQQLSDVCYRQASQLEFRQNVLQSAHEFHMTAQDVRFNTIR
;
A
#
# COMPACT_ATOMS: atom_id res chain seq x y z
N MET A 1 8.86 20.74 -6.84
CA MET A 1 7.65 21.60 -6.80
C MET A 1 6.46 20.73 -7.17
N GLU A 2 5.32 20.82 -6.48
CA GLU A 2 4.11 20.01 -6.77
C GLU A 2 3.17 20.80 -7.71
N ALA A 3 2.49 20.14 -8.66
CA ALA A 3 1.56 20.79 -9.59
C ALA A 3 0.43 21.53 -8.86
N THR A 4 -0.07 20.95 -7.77
CA THR A 4 -1.14 21.53 -6.94
C THR A 4 -0.80 22.94 -6.43
N LYS A 5 0.47 23.22 -6.14
CA LYS A 5 0.94 24.50 -5.60
C LYS A 5 1.02 25.60 -6.66
N ILE A 6 1.19 25.24 -7.93
CA ILE A 6 1.28 26.17 -9.06
C ILE A 6 0.16 25.97 -10.09
N LEU A 7 -0.91 25.29 -9.70
CA LEU A 7 -2.01 24.93 -10.60
C LEU A 7 -2.61 26.13 -11.34
N PRO A 8 -2.84 27.30 -10.70
CA PRO A 8 -3.33 28.49 -11.41
C PRO A 8 -2.39 28.96 -12.53
N VAL A 9 -1.08 28.81 -12.32
CA VAL A 9 -0.05 29.17 -13.30
C VAL A 9 0.00 28.14 -14.42
N LEU A 10 0.00 26.84 -14.10
CA LEU A 10 0.00 25.78 -15.11
C LEU A 10 -1.19 25.91 -16.06
N LYS A 11 -2.39 26.21 -15.55
CA LYS A 11 -3.60 26.42 -16.37
C LYS A 11 -3.46 27.49 -17.44
N LYS A 12 -2.53 28.44 -17.30
CA LYS A 12 -2.27 29.50 -18.29
C LYS A 12 -1.52 28.98 -19.53
N LYS A 13 -1.01 27.74 -19.53
CA LYS A 13 -0.26 27.14 -20.64
C LYS A 13 0.91 28.04 -21.11
N LEU A 14 1.64 28.63 -20.17
CA LEU A 14 2.79 29.51 -20.48
C LEU A 14 3.94 28.76 -21.17
N ALA A 15 4.09 27.49 -20.83
CA ALA A 15 4.91 26.52 -21.53
C ALA A 15 4.28 25.13 -21.39
N PHE A 16 4.61 24.22 -22.29
CA PHE A 16 4.16 22.84 -22.21
C PHE A 16 5.13 21.86 -22.90
N LEU A 17 5.19 20.65 -22.38
CA LEU A 17 5.80 19.50 -23.04
C LEU A 17 4.68 18.77 -23.79
N SER A 18 4.78 18.64 -25.11
CA SER A 18 3.74 17.96 -25.91
C SER A 18 3.87 16.43 -25.87
N GLY A 19 5.02 15.93 -25.40
CA GLY A 19 5.43 14.54 -25.53
C GLY A 19 6.28 14.27 -26.77
N GLY A 20 6.26 15.18 -27.76
CA GLY A 20 7.04 15.04 -28.97
C GLY A 20 8.56 15.04 -28.73
N LYS A 21 9.28 14.42 -29.66
CA LYS A 21 10.74 14.33 -29.68
C LYS A 21 11.32 14.85 -30.98
N ASP A 22 12.50 15.46 -30.90
CA ASP A 22 13.29 15.78 -32.08
C ASP A 22 13.98 14.53 -32.65
N ARG A 23 14.71 14.68 -33.77
CA ARG A 23 15.43 13.58 -34.42
C ARG A 23 16.55 12.97 -33.58
N ARG A 24 17.01 13.65 -32.53
CA ARG A 24 18.01 13.14 -31.56
C ARG A 24 17.36 12.47 -30.37
N SER A 25 16.03 12.31 -30.40
CA SER A 25 15.22 11.88 -29.26
C SER A 25 15.25 12.86 -28.07
N GLY A 26 15.60 14.12 -28.32
CA GLY A 26 15.51 15.21 -27.34
C GLY A 26 14.06 15.69 -27.20
N LEU A 27 13.69 16.16 -26.01
CA LEU A 27 12.32 16.53 -25.68
C LEU A 27 11.92 17.86 -26.33
N ILE A 28 10.66 17.98 -26.75
CA ILE A 28 10.13 19.23 -27.29
C ILE A 28 9.38 20.01 -26.20
N LEU A 29 9.89 21.20 -25.90
CA LEU A 29 9.26 22.18 -25.01
C LEU A 29 8.73 23.34 -25.84
N THR A 30 7.45 23.67 -25.70
CA THR A 30 6.83 24.78 -26.44
C THR A 30 6.44 25.91 -25.49
N ILE A 31 6.78 27.14 -25.87
CA ILE A 31 6.47 28.38 -25.16
C ILE A 31 5.59 29.24 -26.09
N PRO A 32 4.25 29.16 -25.99
CA PRO A 32 3.34 29.96 -26.80
C PRO A 32 3.25 31.39 -26.24
N LEU A 33 4.00 32.32 -26.82
CA LEU A 33 4.02 33.69 -26.30
C LEU A 33 2.76 34.44 -26.73
N CYS A 34 2.12 35.06 -25.74
CA CYS A 34 1.01 35.98 -25.92
C CYS A 34 1.22 37.21 -25.03
N THR A 35 1.24 38.41 -25.62
CA THR A 35 1.57 39.66 -24.91
C THR A 35 0.69 39.93 -23.70
N GLU A 36 -0.56 39.49 -23.71
CA GLU A 36 -1.52 39.73 -22.60
C GLU A 36 -1.36 38.74 -21.44
N GLN A 37 -0.68 37.61 -21.64
CA GLN A 37 -0.66 36.49 -20.70
C GLN A 37 0.74 36.16 -20.15
N THR A 38 1.81 36.72 -20.72
CA THR A 38 3.19 36.27 -20.43
C THR A 38 3.79 37.05 -19.24
N SER A 39 3.67 36.51 -18.04
CA SER A 39 4.48 36.92 -16.88
C SER A 39 5.80 36.12 -16.85
N MET A 40 6.94 36.82 -16.73
CA MET A 40 8.27 36.17 -16.71
C MET A 40 8.49 35.33 -15.44
N GLU A 41 7.94 35.77 -14.30
CA GLU A 41 8.01 35.03 -13.04
C GLU A 41 7.20 33.73 -13.12
N GLU A 42 5.97 33.81 -13.66
CA GLU A 42 5.11 32.64 -13.83
C GLU A 42 5.65 31.68 -14.90
N LEU A 43 6.27 32.21 -15.97
CA LEU A 43 6.96 31.40 -16.95
C LEU A 43 8.15 30.67 -16.33
N SER A 44 8.97 31.34 -15.52
CA SER A 44 10.08 30.71 -14.79
C SER A 44 9.58 29.56 -13.91
N ALA A 45 8.53 29.80 -13.11
CA ALA A 45 7.93 28.76 -12.26
C ALA A 45 7.36 27.58 -13.08
N THR A 46 6.78 27.88 -14.25
CA THR A 46 6.28 26.84 -15.18
C THR A 46 7.44 25.99 -15.72
N LEU A 47 8.54 26.62 -16.13
CA LEU A 47 9.73 25.94 -16.63
C LEU A 47 10.38 25.10 -15.54
N ASP A 48 10.58 25.65 -14.34
CA ASP A 48 11.15 24.93 -13.19
C ASP A 48 10.37 23.66 -12.88
N TYR A 49 9.04 23.73 -12.95
CA TYR A 49 8.18 22.57 -12.76
C TYR A 49 8.31 21.55 -13.92
N LEU A 50 8.14 22.00 -15.17
CA LEU A 50 8.13 21.11 -16.33
C LEU A 50 9.48 20.40 -16.54
N LEU A 51 10.59 21.11 -16.33
CA LEU A 51 11.94 20.55 -16.43
C LEU A 51 12.26 19.57 -15.30
N GLY A 52 11.52 19.63 -14.19
CA GLY A 52 11.60 18.64 -13.11
C GLY A 52 10.91 17.31 -13.41
N ILE A 53 10.11 17.21 -14.49
CA ILE A 53 9.32 16.00 -14.80
C ILE A 53 10.15 14.91 -15.49
N PRO A 54 10.94 15.21 -16.55
CA PRO A 54 11.71 14.19 -17.23
C PRO A 54 12.77 13.54 -16.34
N SER A 55 13.06 12.26 -16.59
CA SER A 55 14.21 11.59 -15.97
C SER A 55 15.53 12.18 -16.45
N GLU A 56 16.59 12.04 -15.65
CA GLU A 56 17.96 12.44 -16.03
C GLU A 56 18.40 11.82 -17.36
N LYS A 57 17.98 10.57 -17.64
CA LYS A 57 18.23 9.90 -18.94
C LYS A 57 17.59 10.63 -20.11
N CYS A 58 16.38 11.18 -19.93
CA CYS A 58 15.70 11.96 -20.96
C CYS A 58 16.35 13.34 -21.12
N LYS A 59 16.70 14.00 -20.01
CA LYS A 59 17.38 15.31 -20.02
C LYS A 59 18.73 15.25 -20.71
N ALA A 60 19.48 14.14 -20.56
CA ALA A 60 20.77 13.94 -21.22
C ALA A 60 20.69 13.92 -22.77
N ARG A 61 19.51 13.67 -23.35
CA ARG A 61 19.29 13.77 -24.81
C ARG A 61 19.00 15.22 -25.26
N GLY A 62 18.80 16.10 -24.30
CA GLY A 62 18.56 17.52 -24.48
C GLY A 62 17.13 17.88 -24.85
N PHE A 63 16.92 19.19 -25.04
CA PHE A 63 15.67 19.83 -25.39
C PHE A 63 15.77 20.58 -26.71
N THR A 64 14.70 20.49 -27.49
CA THR A 64 14.38 21.45 -28.54
C THR A 64 13.26 22.35 -28.03
N VAL A 65 13.53 23.66 -27.93
CA VAL A 65 12.56 24.64 -27.41
C VAL A 65 11.94 25.41 -28.57
N ILE A 66 10.62 25.36 -28.69
CA ILE A 66 9.85 26.14 -29.65
C ILE A 66 9.33 27.39 -28.93
N VAL A 67 9.78 28.58 -29.35
CA VAL A 67 9.31 29.86 -28.84
C VAL A 67 8.37 30.46 -29.88
N ASP A 68 7.05 30.35 -29.68
CA ASP A 68 6.07 30.89 -30.62
C ASP A 68 5.86 32.38 -30.39
N GLY A 69 6.58 33.20 -31.14
CA GLY A 69 6.51 34.65 -31.08
C GLY A 69 5.44 35.26 -31.99
N ARG A 70 4.58 34.47 -32.67
CA ARG A 70 3.62 34.99 -33.65
C ARG A 70 2.64 36.00 -33.07
N LYS A 71 2.28 35.85 -31.80
CA LYS A 71 1.33 36.71 -31.06
C LYS A 71 2.02 37.55 -29.98
N SER A 72 3.32 37.83 -30.14
CA SER A 72 4.12 38.54 -29.14
C SER A 72 5.04 39.61 -29.72
N GLN A 73 5.48 40.53 -28.85
CA GLN A 73 6.46 41.55 -29.19
C GLN A 73 7.87 40.95 -29.22
N TRP A 74 8.70 41.42 -30.15
CA TRP A 74 10.08 40.92 -30.31
C TRP A 74 10.96 41.05 -29.06
N ASN A 75 10.77 42.10 -28.27
CA ASN A 75 11.52 42.27 -27.02
C ASN A 75 11.18 41.16 -26.01
N ILE A 76 9.92 40.74 -25.93
CA ILE A 76 9.50 39.62 -25.07
C ILE A 76 10.14 38.31 -25.56
N VAL A 77 10.12 38.06 -26.88
CA VAL A 77 10.78 36.89 -27.49
C VAL A 77 12.26 36.84 -27.12
N LYS A 78 12.97 37.97 -27.27
CA LYS A 78 14.38 38.10 -26.88
C LYS A 78 14.59 37.81 -25.40
N THR A 79 13.78 38.41 -24.52
CA THR A 79 13.88 38.17 -23.08
C THR A 79 13.69 36.70 -22.73
N VAL A 80 12.72 36.02 -23.35
CA VAL A 80 12.51 34.58 -23.13
C VAL A 80 13.70 33.75 -23.63
N VAL A 81 14.21 34.01 -24.84
CA VAL A 81 15.39 33.28 -25.36
C VAL A 81 16.61 33.48 -24.45
N LEU A 82 16.85 34.70 -23.96
CA LEU A 82 17.91 34.97 -22.99
C LEU A 82 17.65 34.30 -21.62
N MET A 83 16.40 34.22 -21.18
CA MET A 83 16.02 33.51 -19.95
C MET A 83 16.35 32.02 -20.04
N LEU A 84 16.15 31.38 -21.20
CA LEU A 84 16.47 29.95 -21.39
C LEU A 84 17.95 29.65 -21.14
N GLN A 85 18.84 30.61 -21.37
CA GLN A 85 20.25 30.48 -21.02
C GLN A 85 20.48 30.32 -19.52
N ASN A 86 19.66 30.93 -18.66
CA ASN A 86 19.83 30.83 -17.22
C ASN A 86 19.03 29.67 -16.63
N VAL A 87 17.88 29.35 -17.22
CA VAL A 87 16.94 28.35 -16.71
C VAL A 87 17.25 26.94 -17.24
N ILE A 88 17.82 26.82 -18.44
CA ILE A 88 18.12 25.53 -19.09
C ILE A 88 19.58 25.38 -19.63
N PRO A 89 20.63 25.91 -18.97
CA PRO A 89 22.00 25.77 -19.46
C PRO A 89 22.62 24.42 -19.10
N ALA A 90 22.43 23.44 -19.98
CA ALA A 90 23.21 22.19 -20.12
C ALA A 90 22.47 21.24 -21.07
N GLU A 91 21.17 21.45 -21.22
CA GLU A 91 20.26 20.48 -21.83
C GLU A 91 19.59 21.04 -23.10
N VAL A 92 19.54 22.35 -23.34
CA VAL A 92 18.98 22.89 -24.60
C VAL A 92 19.96 22.71 -25.74
N SER A 93 19.52 22.05 -26.80
CA SER A 93 20.34 21.85 -27.99
C SER A 93 19.89 22.69 -29.19
N LEU A 94 18.61 23.10 -29.25
CA LEU A 94 18.06 23.93 -30.32
C LEU A 94 16.91 24.79 -29.80
N VAL A 95 16.89 26.07 -30.19
CA VAL A 95 15.76 26.99 -29.97
C VAL A 95 15.18 27.43 -31.31
N CYS A 96 13.94 27.04 -31.56
CA CYS A 96 13.17 27.41 -32.74
C CYS A 96 12.27 28.61 -32.43
N VAL A 97 12.66 29.80 -32.87
CA VAL A 97 11.83 31.01 -32.74
C VAL A 97 10.85 31.05 -33.91
N VAL A 98 9.57 30.79 -33.62
CA VAL A 98 8.51 30.85 -34.61
C VAL A 98 8.08 32.29 -34.81
N LYS A 99 8.17 32.74 -36.05
CA LYS A 99 7.88 34.12 -36.43
C LYS A 99 6.62 34.24 -37.30
N PRO A 100 5.93 35.40 -37.28
CA PRO A 100 4.96 35.75 -38.31
C PRO A 100 5.56 35.66 -39.72
N ASP A 101 4.71 35.41 -40.71
CA ASP A 101 5.13 35.39 -42.12
C ASP A 101 5.57 36.79 -42.57
N GLU A 102 4.79 37.82 -42.19
CA GLU A 102 5.13 39.24 -42.31
C GLU A 102 5.94 39.70 -41.09
N PHE A 103 7.23 39.39 -41.05
CA PHE A 103 8.08 39.64 -39.87
C PHE A 103 8.56 41.11 -39.74
N TRP A 104 8.79 41.54 -38.49
CA TRP A 104 9.37 42.84 -38.11
C TRP A 104 10.61 43.20 -38.94
N ASP A 105 10.56 44.34 -39.65
CA ASP A 105 11.58 44.96 -40.50
C ASP A 105 12.75 44.07 -40.98
N LYS A 106 12.90 43.89 -42.31
CA LYS A 106 13.97 43.09 -42.96
C LYS A 106 15.41 43.40 -42.54
N LYS A 107 15.66 44.52 -41.86
CA LYS A 107 16.96 44.90 -41.28
C LYS A 107 17.24 44.27 -39.90
N VAL A 108 16.19 43.92 -39.15
CA VAL A 108 16.28 43.31 -37.80
C VAL A 108 16.72 41.84 -37.90
N THR A 109 16.29 41.13 -38.95
CA THR A 109 16.45 39.67 -39.11
C THR A 109 17.87 39.16 -39.30
N HIS A 110 18.77 39.95 -39.92
CA HIS A 110 20.10 39.47 -40.30
C HIS A 110 21.11 39.41 -39.13
N PHE A 111 20.76 40.03 -38.00
CA PHE A 111 21.62 40.14 -36.80
C PHE A 111 20.95 39.60 -35.53
N CYS A 112 19.76 39.01 -35.63
CA CYS A 112 19.04 38.46 -34.48
C CYS A 112 19.91 37.42 -33.77
N PHE A 113 20.27 37.69 -32.51
CA PHE A 113 21.12 36.86 -31.67
C PHE A 113 22.53 36.60 -32.20
N TRP A 114 22.97 37.28 -33.26
CA TRP A 114 24.31 37.07 -33.85
C TRP A 114 25.42 37.57 -32.94
N LYS A 115 25.19 38.65 -32.18
CA LYS A 115 26.12 39.14 -31.15
C LYS A 115 26.15 38.25 -29.91
N GLU A 116 25.05 37.53 -29.65
CA GLU A 116 24.84 36.66 -28.50
C GLU A 116 25.13 35.18 -28.79
N LYS A 117 25.41 34.81 -30.05
CA LYS A 117 25.56 33.42 -30.52
C LYS A 117 26.59 32.63 -29.72
N ASP A 118 27.76 33.22 -29.49
CA ASP A 118 28.84 32.57 -28.71
C ASP A 118 28.56 32.54 -27.20
N ARG A 119 27.54 33.29 -26.73
CA ARG A 119 27.17 33.39 -25.32
C ARG A 119 26.04 32.44 -24.93
N LEU A 120 25.09 32.17 -25.83
CA LEU A 120 23.83 31.46 -25.52
C LEU A 120 24.01 29.96 -25.22
N GLY A 121 25.08 29.31 -25.69
CA GLY A 121 25.35 27.89 -25.43
C GLY A 121 24.45 26.92 -26.21
N PHE A 122 23.51 27.41 -27.02
CA PHE A 122 22.62 26.62 -27.88
C PHE A 122 22.41 27.29 -29.25
N GLU A 123 21.99 26.50 -30.24
CA GLU A 123 21.64 27.01 -31.57
C GLU A 123 20.27 27.69 -31.55
N VAL A 124 20.14 28.86 -32.21
CA VAL A 124 18.87 29.57 -32.37
C VAL A 124 18.55 29.70 -33.86
N ILE A 125 17.35 29.26 -34.25
CA ILE A 125 16.85 29.41 -35.63
C ILE A 125 15.57 30.23 -35.64
N LEU A 126 15.43 31.11 -36.64
CA LEU A 126 14.19 31.82 -36.92
C LEU A 126 13.46 31.13 -38.07
N VAL A 127 12.21 30.70 -37.83
CA VAL A 127 11.47 29.85 -38.76
C VAL A 127 9.99 30.22 -38.78
N SER A 128 9.33 30.13 -39.94
CA SER A 128 7.87 30.22 -40.03
C SER A 128 7.24 28.93 -39.52
N ALA A 129 6.03 28.97 -38.94
CA ALA A 129 5.38 27.78 -38.37
C ALA A 129 5.39 26.57 -39.33
N ASN A 130 4.99 26.78 -40.59
CA ASN A 130 4.92 25.73 -41.63
C ASN A 130 6.27 25.14 -42.06
N LYS A 131 7.40 25.69 -41.60
CA LYS A 131 8.75 25.20 -41.91
C LYS A 131 9.40 24.45 -40.75
N LEU A 132 8.75 24.36 -39.58
CA LEU A 132 9.25 23.60 -38.43
C LEU A 132 9.42 22.10 -38.75
N THR A 133 8.56 21.57 -39.62
CA THR A 133 8.60 20.18 -40.11
C THR A 133 9.91 19.79 -40.83
N ARG A 134 10.75 20.78 -41.18
CA ARG A 134 12.09 20.53 -41.73
C ARG A 134 13.07 20.04 -40.66
N TYR A 135 12.86 20.45 -39.42
CA TYR A 135 13.76 20.21 -38.27
C TYR A 135 13.21 19.12 -37.34
N ILE A 136 11.89 19.09 -37.16
CA ILE A 136 11.19 18.12 -36.31
C ILE A 136 10.21 17.32 -37.19
N GLU A 137 10.05 16.04 -36.94
CA GLU A 137 9.13 15.21 -37.71
C GLU A 137 7.67 15.65 -37.50
N PRO A 138 6.82 15.67 -38.56
CA PRO A 138 5.42 16.09 -38.44
C PRO A 138 4.64 15.33 -37.35
N CYS A 139 4.92 14.04 -37.15
CA CYS A 139 4.29 13.22 -36.11
C CYS A 139 4.69 13.59 -34.67
N GLN A 140 5.72 14.40 -34.49
CA GLN A 140 6.23 14.86 -33.20
C GLN A 140 5.90 16.34 -32.93
N LEU A 141 5.23 17.02 -33.87
CA LEU A 141 4.81 18.42 -33.78
C LEU A 141 3.31 18.51 -33.61
N THR A 142 2.86 19.50 -32.84
CA THR A 142 1.44 19.83 -32.70
C THR A 142 0.89 20.52 -33.95
N ASP A 143 -0.43 20.56 -34.09
CA ASP A 143 -1.13 21.01 -35.30
C ASP A 143 -0.88 22.48 -35.61
N GLU A 144 -0.69 23.33 -34.59
CA GLU A 144 -0.40 24.76 -34.75
C GLU A 144 0.94 25.06 -35.47
N PHE A 145 1.78 24.04 -35.65
CA PHE A 145 3.07 24.06 -36.32
C PHE A 145 3.13 23.13 -37.55
N GLY A 146 1.98 22.66 -38.03
CA GLY A 146 1.88 21.79 -39.21
C GLY A 146 2.24 20.33 -38.94
N GLY A 147 2.15 19.88 -37.69
CA GLY A 147 2.29 18.49 -37.31
C GLY A 147 0.95 17.77 -37.11
N SER A 148 1.02 16.53 -36.63
CA SER A 148 -0.13 15.66 -36.38
C SER A 148 -0.20 15.11 -34.94
N LEU A 149 0.69 15.58 -34.05
CA LEU A 149 0.70 15.20 -32.64
C LEU A 149 -0.47 15.90 -31.93
N VAL A 150 -1.36 15.12 -31.33
CA VAL A 150 -2.48 15.66 -30.55
C VAL A 150 -2.01 15.97 -29.14
N TYR A 151 -2.24 17.20 -28.68
CA TYR A 151 -1.95 17.63 -27.31
C TYR A 151 -3.12 18.41 -26.72
N ASP A 152 -3.70 17.90 -25.65
CA ASP A 152 -4.68 18.61 -24.82
C ASP A 152 -4.04 18.98 -23.48
N HIS A 153 -3.94 20.28 -23.23
CA HIS A 153 -3.29 20.80 -22.03
C HIS A 153 -4.08 20.53 -20.75
N LEU A 154 -5.41 20.61 -20.80
CA LEU A 154 -6.26 20.39 -19.63
C LEU A 154 -6.30 18.91 -19.26
N ASP A 155 -6.39 18.05 -20.27
CA ASP A 155 -6.27 16.60 -20.11
C ASP A 155 -4.93 16.22 -19.47
N TRP A 156 -3.81 16.71 -20.03
CA TRP A 156 -2.48 16.50 -19.47
C TRP A 156 -2.38 16.96 -18.01
N LEU A 157 -2.88 18.15 -17.70
CA LEU A 157 -2.81 18.73 -16.35
C LEU A 157 -3.63 17.91 -15.34
N ASN A 158 -4.84 17.48 -15.71
CA ASN A 158 -5.66 16.62 -14.87
C ASN A 158 -4.95 15.30 -14.57
N LYS A 159 -4.41 14.63 -15.61
CA LYS A 159 -3.63 13.40 -15.46
C LYS A 159 -2.42 13.59 -14.56
N ARG A 160 -1.72 14.71 -14.73
CA ARG A 160 -0.55 15.02 -13.92
C ARG A 160 -0.89 15.18 -12.44
N LEU A 161 -2.01 15.84 -12.12
CA LEU A 161 -2.49 15.97 -10.74
C LEU A 161 -2.85 14.62 -10.11
N VAL A 162 -3.56 13.76 -10.86
CA VAL A 162 -3.93 12.41 -10.38
C VAL A 162 -2.67 11.58 -10.17
N PHE A 163 -1.72 11.61 -11.10
CA PHE A 163 -0.44 10.89 -10.99
C PHE A 163 0.39 11.33 -9.78
N GLU A 164 0.56 12.64 -9.55
CA GLU A 164 1.32 13.14 -8.40
C GLU A 164 0.65 12.78 -7.08
N LYS A 165 -0.68 12.89 -7.01
CA LYS A 165 -1.47 12.48 -5.85
C LYS A 165 -1.27 10.99 -5.54
N PHE A 166 -1.47 10.13 -6.54
CA PHE A 166 -1.29 8.68 -6.41
C PHE A 166 0.11 8.32 -5.95
N THR A 167 1.14 8.93 -6.54
CA THR A 167 2.54 8.68 -6.18
C THR A 167 2.79 9.02 -4.70
N LYS A 168 2.32 10.18 -4.25
CA LYS A 168 2.48 10.65 -2.87
C LYS A 168 1.76 9.74 -1.86
N GLU A 169 0.50 9.41 -2.14
CA GLU A 169 -0.31 8.55 -1.27
C GLU A 169 0.25 7.12 -1.21
N SER A 170 0.72 6.59 -2.36
CA SER A 170 1.34 5.27 -2.43
C SER A 170 2.65 5.18 -1.67
N THR A 171 3.55 6.17 -1.82
CA THR A 171 4.82 6.19 -1.07
C THR A 171 4.58 6.31 0.43
N SER A 172 3.67 7.19 0.86
CA SER A 172 3.31 7.32 2.28
C SER A 172 2.79 6.01 2.86
N LEU A 173 1.93 5.31 2.13
CA LEU A 173 1.39 4.02 2.56
C LEU A 173 2.46 2.91 2.59
N LEU A 174 3.40 2.92 1.64
CA LEU A 174 4.53 2.00 1.65
C LEU A 174 5.42 2.18 2.89
N ASP A 175 5.70 3.43 3.26
CA ASP A 175 6.49 3.75 4.46
C ASP A 175 5.76 3.29 5.74
N GLU A 176 4.45 3.53 5.83
CA GLU A 176 3.60 3.04 6.93
C GLU A 176 3.63 1.50 7.02
N LEU A 177 3.37 0.80 5.91
CA LEU A 177 3.36 -0.66 5.85
C LEU A 177 4.72 -1.27 6.20
N THR A 178 5.82 -0.64 5.74
CA THR A 178 7.17 -1.08 6.07
C THR A 178 7.41 -0.96 7.58
N GLY A 179 7.03 0.17 8.18
CA GLY A 179 7.16 0.37 9.63
C GLY A 179 6.36 -0.64 10.45
N ILE A 180 5.15 -1.00 10.01
CA ILE A 180 4.34 -2.03 10.69
C ILE A 180 4.95 -3.42 10.55
N ASN A 181 5.44 -3.75 9.36
CA ASN A 181 6.09 -5.04 9.08
C ASN A 181 7.37 -5.21 9.91
N GLU A 182 8.05 -4.12 10.27
CA GLU A 182 9.25 -4.15 11.12
C GLU A 182 8.94 -4.14 12.62
N ASN A 183 7.88 -3.45 13.07
CA ASN A 183 7.57 -3.26 14.50
C ASN A 183 6.45 -4.15 15.06
N GLU A 184 5.90 -5.09 14.30
CA GLU A 184 4.78 -6.01 14.66
C GLU A 184 3.49 -5.31 15.19
N LYS A 185 3.42 -3.97 15.18
CA LYS A 185 2.31 -3.16 15.70
C LYS A 185 1.45 -2.61 14.56
N GLY A 186 0.53 -3.45 14.04
CA GLY A 186 -0.50 -3.05 13.09
C GLY A 186 -1.89 -2.99 13.70
N SER A 187 -2.77 -2.17 13.12
CA SER A 187 -4.17 -1.97 13.52
C SER A 187 -5.15 -2.22 12.35
N GLN A 188 -6.39 -2.64 12.63
CA GLN A 188 -7.39 -3.03 11.62
C GLN A 188 -7.72 -1.88 10.63
N ALA A 189 -7.53 -0.62 11.02
CA ALA A 189 -7.81 0.56 10.20
C ALA A 189 -6.90 0.71 8.96
N GLU A 190 -5.77 0.00 8.93
CA GLU A 190 -4.79 0.06 7.82
C GLU A 190 -5.26 -0.72 6.58
N LYS A 191 -6.14 -1.73 6.75
CA LYS A 191 -6.71 -2.50 5.62
C LYS A 191 -7.55 -1.66 4.67
N ASP A 192 -8.43 -0.83 5.21
CA ASP A 192 -9.35 -0.02 4.41
C ASP A 192 -8.59 1.04 3.60
N ARG A 193 -7.54 1.62 4.19
CA ARG A 193 -6.64 2.58 3.52
C ARG A 193 -5.91 1.97 2.33
N TYR A 194 -5.48 0.70 2.42
CA TYR A 194 -4.79 0.02 1.33
C TYR A 194 -5.64 -0.10 0.07
N PHE A 195 -6.88 -0.59 0.20
CA PHE A 195 -7.79 -0.75 -0.93
C PHE A 195 -8.19 0.59 -1.55
N VAL A 196 -8.39 1.63 -0.73
CA VAL A 196 -8.67 2.99 -1.22
C VAL A 196 -7.50 3.55 -2.03
N SER A 197 -6.25 3.28 -1.63
CA SER A 197 -5.05 3.78 -2.31
C SER A 197 -4.77 3.07 -3.65
N LEU A 198 -5.24 1.84 -3.83
CA LEU A 198 -5.06 1.07 -5.07
C LEU A 198 -5.97 1.52 -6.23
N SER A 199 -7.20 1.97 -5.96
CA SER A 199 -8.18 2.29 -7.03
C SER A 199 -7.66 3.35 -8.01
N PRO A 200 -7.13 4.51 -7.56
CA PRO A 200 -6.61 5.53 -8.47
C PRO A 200 -5.45 5.02 -9.33
N GLY A 201 -4.61 4.14 -8.78
CA GLY A 201 -3.48 3.54 -9.52
C GLY A 201 -3.92 2.59 -10.63
N HIS A 202 -4.92 1.75 -10.37
CA HIS A 202 -5.49 0.82 -11.38
C HIS A 202 -6.26 1.58 -12.47
N GLU A 203 -6.96 2.65 -12.12
CA GLU A 203 -7.62 3.54 -13.08
C GLU A 203 -6.59 4.24 -13.98
N LEU A 204 -5.55 4.83 -13.39
CA LEU A 204 -4.43 5.43 -14.14
C LEU A 204 -3.77 4.42 -15.07
N LEU A 205 -3.48 3.20 -14.58
CA LEU A 205 -2.86 2.16 -15.40
C LEU A 205 -3.79 1.69 -16.53
N SER A 206 -5.08 1.55 -16.26
CA SER A 206 -6.09 1.17 -17.26
C SER A 206 -6.22 2.23 -18.34
N GLU A 207 -6.21 3.52 -17.99
CA GLU A 207 -6.23 4.61 -18.97
C GLU A 207 -4.96 4.63 -19.84
N LEU A 208 -3.79 4.41 -19.21
CA LEU A 208 -2.51 4.27 -19.93
C LEU A 208 -2.48 3.02 -20.83
N GLN A 209 -3.15 1.92 -20.44
CA GLN A 209 -3.20 0.66 -21.20
C GLN A 209 -4.28 0.62 -22.29
N GLN A 210 -5.46 1.19 -22.10
CA GLN A 210 -6.54 1.19 -23.10
C GLN A 210 -6.15 1.92 -24.38
N ARG A 211 -5.29 2.94 -24.28
CA ARG A 211 -4.74 3.66 -25.45
C ARG A 211 -3.69 2.86 -26.24
N ARG A 212 -3.19 1.73 -25.69
CA ARG A 212 -2.32 0.77 -26.40
C ARG A 212 -3.10 -0.10 -27.40
N PHE A 213 -4.34 -0.47 -27.09
CA PHE A 213 -5.13 -1.42 -27.88
C PHE A 213 -5.98 -0.77 -28.98
N ASN A 214 -6.49 0.45 -28.76
CA ASN A 214 -7.31 1.16 -29.75
C ASN A 214 -6.52 1.69 -30.98
N GLY A 215 -5.19 1.49 -31.01
CA GLY A 215 -4.32 1.85 -32.14
C GLY A 215 -3.87 0.65 -33.00
N SER A 216 -4.29 -0.58 -32.67
CA SER A 216 -3.78 -1.78 -33.35
C SER A 216 -4.78 -2.50 -34.27
N GLU A 217 -6.04 -2.06 -34.34
CA GLU A 217 -7.05 -2.65 -35.23
C GLU A 217 -7.71 -1.59 -36.12
N GLY A 218 -7.03 -1.24 -37.21
CA GLY A 218 -7.60 -0.37 -38.24
C GLY A 218 -6.53 0.12 -39.20
N GLY A 219 -6.39 -0.56 -40.34
CA GLY A 219 -5.46 -0.15 -41.39
C GLY A 219 -5.76 1.27 -41.89
N GLY A 220 -4.70 2.07 -42.05
CA GLY A 220 -4.71 3.36 -42.73
C GLY A 220 -4.62 4.57 -41.80
N GLY A 221 -3.41 5.12 -41.64
CA GLY A 221 -3.21 6.48 -41.13
C GLY A 221 -3.26 6.65 -39.62
N GLY A 222 -2.80 5.66 -38.85
CA GLY A 222 -2.76 5.73 -37.39
C GLY A 222 -1.96 6.93 -36.88
N THR A 223 -2.64 7.79 -36.12
CA THR A 223 -2.06 8.90 -35.36
C THR A 223 -0.88 8.38 -34.57
N ALA A 224 0.32 8.82 -34.93
CA ALA A 224 1.54 8.44 -34.24
C ALA A 224 1.42 8.77 -32.74
N TRP A 225 1.70 7.76 -31.93
CA TRP A 225 1.94 7.80 -30.49
C TRP A 225 2.51 9.13 -30.01
N SER A 226 1.98 9.68 -28.91
CA SER A 226 2.69 10.73 -28.17
C SER A 226 3.70 10.07 -27.24
N PRO A 227 5.01 10.33 -27.39
CA PRO A 227 6.05 9.76 -26.53
C PRO A 227 6.00 10.19 -25.05
N MET A 228 5.02 11.01 -24.66
CA MET A 228 4.78 11.38 -23.26
C MET A 228 4.34 10.20 -22.39
N ASP A 229 3.61 9.24 -22.96
CA ASP A 229 2.98 8.15 -22.18
C ASP A 229 3.95 7.00 -21.86
N ASP A 230 4.98 6.79 -22.70
CA ASP A 230 5.88 5.63 -22.63
C ASP A 230 7.25 5.96 -21.95
N GLU A 231 7.75 7.21 -22.07
CA GLU A 231 9.11 7.58 -21.60
C GLU A 231 9.15 8.62 -20.46
N LEU A 232 8.07 9.35 -20.18
CA LEU A 232 7.97 10.31 -19.06
C LEU A 232 7.45 9.64 -17.78
N LEU A 233 8.13 8.54 -17.41
CA LEU A 233 8.10 7.82 -16.11
C LEU A 233 6.76 7.31 -15.57
N ALA A 234 5.60 7.79 -16.02
CA ALA A 234 4.34 7.57 -15.33
C ALA A 234 3.93 6.10 -15.29
N GLN A 235 3.97 5.39 -16.43
CA GLN A 235 3.50 4.01 -16.48
C GLN A 235 4.42 3.02 -15.73
N PRO A 236 5.75 2.99 -15.96
CA PRO A 236 6.63 2.10 -15.22
C PRO A 236 6.67 2.42 -13.71
N GLN A 237 6.56 3.70 -13.36
CA GLN A 237 6.51 4.12 -11.95
C GLN A 237 5.21 3.70 -11.27
N VAL A 238 4.05 3.87 -11.94
CA VAL A 238 2.76 3.40 -11.41
C VAL A 238 2.78 1.88 -11.23
N MET A 239 3.23 1.12 -12.22
CA MET A 239 3.33 -0.35 -12.10
C MET A 239 4.24 -0.75 -10.93
N LYS A 240 5.45 -0.17 -10.86
CA LYS A 240 6.38 -0.45 -9.76
C LYS A 240 5.79 -0.14 -8.39
N LEU A 241 5.07 0.98 -8.24
CA LEU A 241 4.41 1.34 -6.99
C LEU A 241 3.30 0.35 -6.63
N LEU A 242 2.45 -0.03 -7.60
CA LEU A 242 1.39 -1.01 -7.38
C LEU A 242 1.97 -2.39 -6.97
N ASP A 243 3.00 -2.86 -7.66
CA ASP A 243 3.69 -4.11 -7.32
C ASP A 243 4.30 -4.06 -5.92
N SER A 244 4.98 -2.95 -5.60
CA SER A 244 5.57 -2.74 -4.26
C SER A 244 4.50 -2.72 -3.17
N LEU A 245 3.37 -2.05 -3.41
CA LEU A 245 2.24 -1.99 -2.48
C LEU A 245 1.64 -3.39 -2.26
N ARG A 246 1.47 -4.16 -3.34
CA ARG A 246 0.99 -5.55 -3.27
C ARG A 246 1.91 -6.45 -2.46
N GLU A 247 3.22 -6.35 -2.70
CA GLU A 247 4.21 -7.13 -1.95
C GLU A 247 4.19 -6.78 -0.47
N GLN A 248 4.24 -5.49 -0.11
CA GLN A 248 4.26 -5.05 1.29
C GLN A 248 2.96 -5.37 2.02
N TYR A 249 1.81 -5.29 1.34
CA TYR A 249 0.53 -5.66 1.93
C TYR A 249 0.41 -7.17 2.15
N THR A 250 0.95 -7.99 1.25
CA THR A 250 1.00 -9.45 1.45
C THR A 250 1.83 -9.79 2.69
N LYS A 251 2.98 -9.13 2.88
CA LYS A 251 3.80 -9.26 4.10
C LYS A 251 3.03 -8.83 5.35
N TYR A 252 2.33 -7.70 5.30
CA TYR A 252 1.49 -7.23 6.39
C TYR A 252 0.40 -8.25 6.77
N GLN A 253 -0.29 -8.83 5.78
CA GLN A 253 -1.31 -9.86 6.03
C GLN A 253 -0.72 -11.07 6.76
N GLU A 254 0.47 -11.52 6.39
CA GLU A 254 1.14 -12.63 7.05
C GLU A 254 1.57 -12.27 8.49
N VAL A 255 2.14 -11.09 8.71
CA VAL A 255 2.47 -10.59 10.06
C VAL A 255 1.22 -10.55 10.95
N CYS A 256 0.10 -10.04 10.45
CA CYS A 256 -1.16 -10.03 11.19
C CYS A 256 -1.68 -11.43 11.51
N ARG A 257 -1.59 -12.36 10.54
CA ARG A 257 -2.01 -13.77 10.74
C ARG A 257 -1.17 -14.43 11.83
N GLN A 258 0.15 -14.27 11.77
CA GLN A 258 1.08 -14.82 12.75
C GLN A 258 0.85 -14.22 14.14
N ARG A 259 0.60 -12.91 14.24
CA ARG A 259 0.27 -12.25 15.50
C ARG A 259 -1.04 -12.78 16.11
N SER A 260 -2.08 -12.94 15.29
CA SER A 260 -3.34 -13.52 15.76
C SER A 260 -3.16 -14.95 16.27
N LYS A 261 -2.35 -15.75 15.56
CA LYS A 261 -2.01 -17.12 15.95
C LYS A 261 -1.26 -17.16 17.29
N ARG A 262 -0.21 -16.36 17.44
CA ARG A 262 0.57 -16.24 18.69
C ARG A 262 -0.31 -15.82 19.87
N SER A 263 -1.17 -14.83 19.68
CA SER A 263 -2.10 -14.37 20.72
C SER A 263 -3.10 -15.46 21.14
N GLN A 264 -3.60 -16.26 20.20
CA GLN A 264 -4.48 -17.39 20.53
C GLN A 264 -3.75 -18.48 21.31
N LEU A 265 -2.50 -18.77 20.96
CA LEU A 265 -1.67 -19.74 21.66
C LEU A 265 -1.37 -19.30 23.10
N GLU A 266 -1.00 -18.03 23.30
CA GLU A 266 -0.79 -17.44 24.63
C GLU A 266 -2.06 -17.50 25.51
N GLU A 267 -3.24 -17.26 24.93
CA GLU A 267 -4.51 -17.36 25.62
C GLU A 267 -4.81 -18.81 26.06
N ILE A 268 -4.61 -19.77 25.16
CA ILE A 268 -4.79 -21.20 25.47
C ILE A 268 -3.80 -21.63 26.55
N GLN A 269 -2.53 -21.27 26.43
CA GLN A 269 -1.50 -21.59 27.43
C GLN A 269 -1.88 -21.03 28.81
N THR A 270 -2.38 -19.79 28.87
CA THR A 270 -2.84 -19.17 30.10
C THR A 270 -4.01 -19.93 30.72
N LYS A 271 -5.01 -20.29 29.93
CA LYS A 271 -6.17 -21.07 30.42
C LYS A 271 -5.78 -22.48 30.84
N VAL A 272 -4.92 -23.17 30.09
CA VAL A 272 -4.35 -24.47 30.47
C VAL A 272 -3.70 -24.38 31.85
N MET A 273 -2.86 -23.37 32.05
CA MET A 273 -2.18 -23.14 33.33
C MET A 273 -3.16 -22.89 34.48
N GLN A 274 -4.28 -22.19 34.23
CA GLN A 274 -5.34 -22.01 35.24
C GLN A 274 -5.98 -23.34 35.63
N VAL A 275 -6.35 -24.19 34.66
CA VAL A 275 -6.94 -25.51 34.90
C VAL A 275 -5.98 -26.39 35.71
N VAL A 276 -4.72 -26.49 35.26
CA VAL A 276 -3.68 -27.30 35.92
C VAL A 276 -3.45 -26.83 37.36
N ASN A 277 -3.24 -25.52 37.56
CA ASN A 277 -2.97 -24.99 38.89
C ASN A 277 -4.13 -25.19 39.86
N TRP A 278 -5.37 -25.11 39.39
CA TRP A 278 -6.53 -25.36 40.24
C TRP A 278 -6.67 -26.84 40.61
N LEU A 279 -6.55 -27.74 39.63
CA LEU A 279 -6.71 -29.18 39.85
C LEU A 279 -5.58 -29.76 40.71
N GLU A 280 -4.33 -29.38 40.46
CA GLU A 280 -3.18 -29.87 41.25
C GLU A 280 -3.04 -29.17 42.61
N GLY A 281 -3.61 -27.97 42.76
CA GLY A 281 -3.63 -27.23 44.02
C GLY A 281 -4.93 -27.44 44.79
N PRO A 282 -5.87 -26.46 44.75
CA PRO A 282 -7.16 -26.52 45.45
C PRO A 282 -7.91 -27.85 45.33
N GLY A 283 -8.08 -28.39 44.11
CA GLY A 283 -8.85 -29.63 43.89
C GLY A 283 -8.23 -30.83 44.62
N THR A 284 -6.92 -31.02 44.47
CA THR A 284 -6.18 -32.07 45.18
C THR A 284 -6.24 -31.89 46.71
N GLU A 285 -6.13 -30.64 47.19
CA GLU A 285 -6.20 -30.34 48.63
C GLU A 285 -7.58 -30.64 49.23
N GLN A 286 -8.66 -30.37 48.49
CA GLN A 286 -10.01 -30.74 48.90
C GLN A 286 -10.15 -32.25 49.09
N LEU A 287 -9.66 -33.04 48.14
CA LEU A 287 -9.69 -34.51 48.24
C LEU A 287 -8.79 -35.03 49.36
N ARG A 288 -7.62 -34.42 49.56
CA ARG A 288 -6.67 -34.80 50.63
C ARG A 288 -7.24 -34.55 52.02
N THR A 289 -7.93 -33.43 52.22
CA THR A 289 -8.49 -33.06 53.53
C THR A 289 -9.78 -33.82 53.86
N GLN A 290 -10.54 -34.25 52.85
CA GLN A 290 -11.75 -35.03 53.02
C GLN A 290 -11.46 -36.52 52.78
N TRP A 291 -10.85 -37.23 53.74
CA TRP A 291 -10.56 -38.67 53.61
C TRP A 291 -11.52 -39.58 54.41
N GLY A 292 -12.27 -39.02 55.37
CA GLY A 292 -13.15 -39.80 56.24
C GLY A 292 -14.31 -40.49 55.50
N ILE A 293 -14.80 -41.58 56.09
CA ILE A 293 -15.95 -42.39 55.61
C ILE A 293 -17.19 -42.32 56.50
N GLY A 294 -17.08 -41.70 57.68
CA GLY A 294 -18.15 -41.58 58.67
C GLY A 294 -18.31 -42.84 59.53
N ASP A 295 -18.78 -42.65 60.76
CA ASP A 295 -19.00 -43.71 61.77
C ASP A 295 -20.48 -44.09 61.94
N SER A 296 -21.36 -43.51 61.12
CA SER A 296 -22.80 -43.72 61.15
C SER A 296 -23.41 -43.48 59.76
N ILE A 297 -24.65 -43.92 59.58
CA ILE A 297 -25.45 -43.66 58.36
C ILE A 297 -25.54 -42.15 58.10
N ARG A 298 -25.83 -41.37 59.14
CA ARG A 298 -25.95 -39.91 59.02
C ARG A 298 -24.61 -39.23 58.69
N ALA A 299 -23.52 -39.68 59.29
CA ALA A 299 -22.19 -39.13 59.02
C ALA A 299 -21.70 -39.48 57.61
N SER A 300 -21.93 -40.72 57.15
CA SER A 300 -21.60 -41.14 55.77
C SER A 300 -22.42 -40.36 54.73
N GLN A 301 -23.73 -40.15 54.95
CA GLN A 301 -24.56 -39.32 54.07
C GLN A 301 -24.10 -37.86 54.00
N ALA A 302 -23.71 -37.26 55.14
CA ALA A 302 -23.19 -35.90 55.15
C ALA A 302 -21.86 -35.79 54.36
N LEU A 303 -21.02 -36.81 54.41
CA LEU A 303 -19.78 -36.87 53.63
C LEU A 303 -20.03 -37.10 52.13
N GLN A 304 -21.10 -37.83 51.77
CA GLN A 304 -21.55 -37.97 50.37
C GLN A 304 -22.02 -36.63 49.80
N GLN A 305 -22.89 -35.90 50.51
CA GLN A 305 -23.33 -34.57 50.08
C GLN A 305 -22.15 -33.60 49.89
N LYS A 306 -21.19 -33.62 50.83
CA LYS A 306 -19.98 -32.82 50.69
C LYS A 306 -19.11 -33.25 49.50
N HIS A 307 -19.10 -34.53 49.17
CA HIS A 307 -18.39 -35.02 47.99
C HIS A 307 -19.07 -34.56 46.69
N GLU A 308 -20.40 -34.56 46.63
CA GLU A 308 -21.17 -34.00 45.50
C GLU A 308 -20.85 -32.51 45.29
N GLU A 309 -20.68 -31.73 46.36
CA GLU A 309 -20.24 -30.33 46.27
C GLU A 309 -18.83 -30.20 45.66
N ILE A 310 -17.90 -31.09 46.02
CA ILE A 310 -16.54 -31.13 45.47
C ILE A 310 -16.57 -31.53 43.99
N GLU A 311 -17.37 -32.54 43.63
CA GLU A 311 -17.57 -32.97 42.25
C GLU A 311 -18.16 -31.84 41.39
N SER A 312 -19.13 -31.08 41.93
CA SER A 312 -19.69 -29.92 41.25
C SER A 312 -18.60 -28.90 40.91
N GLN A 313 -17.69 -28.59 41.85
CA GLN A 313 -16.58 -27.66 41.59
C GLN A 313 -15.60 -28.20 40.54
N HIS A 314 -15.28 -29.50 40.57
CA HIS A 314 -14.42 -30.11 39.55
C HIS A 314 -15.08 -30.14 38.18
N SER A 315 -16.41 -30.30 38.12
CA SER A 315 -17.16 -30.35 36.86
C SER A 315 -17.05 -29.06 36.04
N GLU A 316 -16.97 -27.90 36.70
CA GLU A 316 -16.75 -26.61 36.06
C GLU A 316 -15.40 -26.57 35.33
N TRP A 317 -14.34 -27.10 35.96
CA TRP A 317 -13.01 -27.18 35.35
C TRP A 317 -12.91 -28.25 34.27
N PHE A 318 -13.64 -29.36 34.40
CA PHE A 318 -13.74 -30.35 33.33
C PHE A 318 -14.46 -29.81 32.09
N ALA A 319 -15.45 -28.92 32.25
CA ALA A 319 -16.07 -28.24 31.12
C ALA A 319 -15.05 -27.34 30.38
N VAL A 320 -14.24 -26.58 31.12
CA VAL A 320 -13.15 -25.76 30.53
C VAL A 320 -12.12 -26.65 29.82
N TYR A 321 -11.76 -27.79 30.38
CA TYR A 321 -10.89 -28.78 29.74
C TYR A 321 -11.42 -29.25 28.37
N VAL A 322 -12.71 -29.58 28.28
CA VAL A 322 -13.33 -30.01 27.01
C VAL A 322 -13.27 -28.89 25.97
N GLU A 323 -13.58 -27.65 26.37
CA GLU A 323 -13.52 -26.49 25.50
C GLU A 323 -12.08 -26.24 24.98
N LEU A 324 -11.09 -26.29 25.88
CA LEU A 324 -9.68 -26.13 25.53
C LEU A 324 -9.20 -27.22 24.57
N ASN A 325 -9.59 -28.47 24.79
CA ASN A 325 -9.23 -29.55 23.87
C ASN A 325 -9.83 -29.37 22.48
N GLN A 326 -11.05 -28.83 22.39
CA GLN A 326 -11.66 -28.52 21.10
C GLN A 326 -10.89 -27.38 20.39
N GLN A 327 -10.50 -26.33 21.13
CA GLN A 327 -9.69 -25.24 20.60
C GLN A 327 -8.31 -25.73 20.13
N ILE A 328 -7.63 -26.55 20.94
CA ILE A 328 -6.35 -27.15 20.59
C ILE A 328 -6.48 -28.05 19.36
N ALA A 329 -7.51 -28.90 19.29
CA ALA A 329 -7.73 -29.76 18.12
C ALA A 329 -7.96 -28.95 16.83
N ALA A 330 -8.70 -27.84 16.91
CA ALA A 330 -8.89 -26.95 15.77
C ALA A 330 -7.55 -26.35 15.29
N LEU A 331 -6.69 -25.89 16.21
CA LEU A 331 -5.38 -25.36 15.87
C LEU A 331 -4.42 -26.43 15.33
N LEU A 332 -4.42 -27.64 15.89
CA LEU A 332 -3.62 -28.77 15.39
C LEU A 332 -3.98 -29.15 13.95
N SER A 333 -5.25 -29.00 13.56
CA SER A 333 -5.70 -29.29 12.19
C SER A 333 -5.24 -28.24 11.15
N ALA A 334 -4.92 -27.03 11.61
CA ALA A 334 -4.57 -25.89 10.78
C ALA A 334 -3.10 -25.43 10.94
N GLY A 335 -2.33 -26.10 11.81
CA GLY A 335 -1.04 -25.64 12.31
C GLY A 335 0.18 -26.17 11.55
N ASP A 336 1.31 -25.50 11.76
CA ASP A 336 2.64 -25.85 11.24
C ASP A 336 3.41 -26.70 12.28
N GLU A 337 4.50 -27.37 11.89
CA GLU A 337 5.19 -28.37 12.74
C GLU A 337 5.62 -27.88 14.13
N GLU A 338 6.02 -26.62 14.26
CA GLU A 338 6.50 -26.05 15.53
C GLU A 338 5.36 -25.92 16.56
N ASP A 339 4.22 -25.35 16.14
CA ASP A 339 3.02 -25.22 17.00
C ASP A 339 2.43 -26.59 17.36
N LEU A 340 2.58 -27.59 16.48
CA LEU A 340 2.10 -28.94 16.75
C LEU A 340 2.76 -29.54 18.01
N MET A 341 4.03 -29.27 18.27
CA MET A 341 4.71 -29.79 19.45
C MET A 341 4.21 -29.13 20.73
N GLU A 342 4.10 -27.79 20.73
CA GLU A 342 3.64 -27.04 21.91
C GLU A 342 2.18 -27.36 22.24
N LEU A 343 1.28 -27.36 21.25
CA LEU A 343 -0.13 -27.68 21.43
C LEU A 343 -0.35 -29.12 21.93
N LYS A 344 0.42 -30.09 21.42
CA LYS A 344 0.38 -31.47 21.93
C LYS A 344 0.88 -31.56 23.37
N GLY A 345 1.90 -30.79 23.73
CA GLY A 345 2.38 -30.69 25.10
C GLY A 345 1.29 -30.19 26.06
N LEU A 346 0.61 -29.09 25.69
CA LEU A 346 -0.51 -28.54 26.47
C LEU A 346 -1.69 -29.51 26.57
N GLN A 347 -2.05 -30.19 25.47
CA GLN A 347 -3.11 -31.19 25.45
C GLN A 347 -2.81 -32.38 26.35
N GLN A 348 -1.56 -32.87 26.33
CA GLN A 348 -1.13 -33.97 27.17
C GLN A 348 -1.19 -33.58 28.65
N GLN A 349 -0.65 -32.41 29.00
CA GLN A 349 -0.68 -31.89 30.37
C GLN A 349 -2.11 -31.76 30.91
N LEU A 350 -3.02 -31.18 30.11
CA LEU A 350 -4.44 -31.07 30.45
C LEU A 350 -5.09 -32.45 30.68
N SER A 351 -4.81 -33.39 29.78
CA SER A 351 -5.39 -34.74 29.87
C SER A 351 -4.89 -35.46 31.12
N ASP A 352 -3.59 -35.44 31.38
CA ASP A 352 -2.98 -36.12 32.53
C ASP A 352 -3.54 -35.63 33.86
N VAL A 353 -3.68 -34.31 34.03
CA VAL A 353 -4.23 -33.76 35.28
C VAL A 353 -5.72 -34.09 35.43
N CYS A 354 -6.51 -33.98 34.35
CA CYS A 354 -7.95 -34.22 34.42
C CYS A 354 -8.27 -35.69 34.69
N TYR A 355 -7.60 -36.62 34.00
CA TYR A 355 -7.79 -38.06 34.24
C TYR A 355 -7.41 -38.46 35.66
N ARG A 356 -6.31 -37.90 36.20
CA ARG A 356 -5.88 -38.16 37.57
C ARG A 356 -6.92 -37.71 38.60
N GLN A 357 -7.47 -36.50 38.45
CA GLN A 357 -8.49 -35.98 39.36
C GLN A 357 -9.81 -36.75 39.25
N ALA A 358 -10.26 -37.05 38.03
CA ALA A 358 -11.47 -37.84 37.80
C ALA A 358 -11.39 -39.22 38.47
N SER A 359 -10.24 -39.91 38.33
CA SER A 359 -9.99 -41.19 39.00
C SER A 359 -10.06 -41.09 40.52
N GLN A 360 -9.54 -40.01 41.12
CA GLN A 360 -9.57 -39.83 42.58
C GLN A 360 -10.98 -39.54 43.09
N LEU A 361 -11.76 -38.74 42.35
CA LEU A 361 -13.17 -38.47 42.65
C LEU A 361 -13.97 -39.77 42.63
N GLU A 362 -13.89 -40.52 41.52
CA GLU A 362 -14.60 -41.79 41.35
C GLU A 362 -14.22 -42.80 42.44
N PHE A 363 -12.93 -42.93 42.76
CA PHE A 363 -12.48 -43.79 43.84
C PHE A 363 -13.11 -43.40 45.18
N ARG A 364 -13.12 -42.11 45.51
CA ARG A 364 -13.72 -41.61 46.75
C ARG A 364 -15.22 -41.85 46.79
N GLN A 365 -15.93 -41.60 45.69
CA GLN A 365 -17.37 -41.84 45.56
C GLN A 365 -17.70 -43.30 45.90
N ASN A 366 -16.97 -44.25 45.30
CA ASN A 366 -17.13 -45.68 45.52
C ASN A 366 -16.88 -46.09 46.98
N VAL A 367 -15.85 -45.50 47.62
CA VAL A 367 -15.54 -45.75 49.04
C VAL A 367 -16.67 -45.23 49.95
N LEU A 368 -17.17 -44.01 49.71
CA LEU A 368 -18.25 -43.42 50.50
C LEU A 368 -19.56 -44.21 50.34
N GLN A 369 -19.88 -44.62 49.11
CA GLN A 369 -21.03 -45.46 48.83
C GLN A 369 -20.96 -46.80 49.57
N SER A 370 -19.80 -47.47 49.51
CA SER A 370 -19.58 -48.73 50.24
C SER A 370 -19.69 -48.56 51.75
N ALA A 371 -19.19 -47.45 52.30
CA ALA A 371 -19.30 -47.15 53.73
C ALA A 371 -20.75 -46.91 54.17
N HIS A 372 -21.53 -46.20 53.35
CA HIS A 372 -22.95 -45.97 53.61
C HIS A 372 -23.74 -47.27 53.63
N GLU A 373 -23.55 -48.13 52.62
CA GLU A 373 -24.19 -49.45 52.52
C GLU A 373 -23.82 -50.37 53.69
N PHE A 374 -22.55 -50.34 54.11
CA PHE A 374 -22.09 -51.06 55.30
C PHE A 374 -22.84 -50.64 56.56
N HIS A 375 -22.96 -49.33 56.81
CA HIS A 375 -23.64 -48.80 57.99
C HIS A 375 -25.14 -49.11 57.99
N MET A 376 -25.79 -49.05 56.82
CA MET A 376 -27.19 -49.46 56.64
C MET A 376 -27.37 -50.94 56.99
N THR A 377 -26.55 -51.81 56.41
CA THR A 377 -26.61 -53.26 56.64
C THR A 377 -26.33 -53.61 58.11
N ALA A 378 -25.34 -52.97 58.73
CA ALA A 378 -25.01 -53.17 60.13
C ALA A 378 -26.16 -52.76 61.07
N GLN A 379 -26.90 -51.71 60.73
CA GLN A 379 -28.09 -51.28 61.46
C GLN A 379 -29.22 -52.31 61.33
N ASP A 380 -29.51 -52.80 60.12
CA ASP A 380 -30.56 -53.79 59.86
C ASP A 380 -30.31 -55.11 60.60
N VAL A 381 -29.07 -55.59 60.61
CA VAL A 381 -28.69 -56.80 61.36
C VAL A 381 -28.89 -56.60 62.86
N ARG A 382 -28.51 -55.44 63.42
CA ARG A 382 -28.75 -55.14 64.84
C ARG A 382 -30.24 -55.18 65.18
N PHE A 383 -31.11 -54.64 64.31
CA PHE A 383 -32.55 -54.66 64.55
C PHE A 383 -33.16 -56.08 64.47
N ASN A 384 -32.64 -56.93 63.59
CA ASN A 384 -33.12 -58.31 63.43
C ASN A 384 -32.60 -59.28 64.51
N THR A 385 -31.56 -58.92 65.27
CA THR A 385 -30.99 -59.77 66.33
C THR A 385 -31.59 -59.48 67.73
N ILE A 386 -32.38 -58.41 67.87
CA ILE A 386 -33.02 -57.98 69.13
C ILE A 386 -34.52 -58.34 69.17
N ARG A 387 -35.06 -58.91 68.09
CA ARG A 387 -36.34 -59.63 68.08
C ARG A 387 -36.09 -61.10 68.34
#